data_AF-A0A1B9FVY2-F1
#
_entry.id   AF-A0A1B9FVY2-F1
#
_cell.length_a   1.000
_cell.length_b   1.000
_cell.length_c   1.000
_cell.angle_alpha   90.00
_cell.angle_beta   90.00
_cell.angle_gamma   90.00
#
_symmetry.space_group_name_H-M   'P 1'
#
loop_
_entity.id
_entity.type
_entity.pdbx_description
1 polymer ?
#
loop_
_entity_poly.entity_id
_entity_poly.type
_entity_poly.pdbx_seq_one_letter_code
_entity_poly.pdbx_strand_id
1 'polypeptide(L)'
;MTNPSSHLQTLIAHYLAQNYPSVLPSFLSASHTAPPDLAQPPEPDLRTLVEDYISEQLVKDLGDVDIDEDMEPAMDGSWRGWTTKDIVKSSLPPEVTLQGVRRSIEGISAMNLLTVGEGKIPRRVFDTSTASYRASYTSSIITTSVDKTVRFTDYKTGEVDGIIEPHKAAVLSFALHPQNPRYLLTGSMDGTTVLTDLITSQPLQTFKSTKFVVRVAFSPDGRFMATSSYDHNIVIYEANGSAVPPPLDEDDMPLDDKDDLLLAAEPNLRYSEVHRVKVDSNPEAILFHPESTWLMYTLRSSHLLYYVRLPSLDHHRLWEAKTKSFNPHPMDNHVSFSILNMALHPSNKIIACQTGDHRGNTGERILLYGVEPEDTERLAVLWTGSEGDDFVLPRMSWLPDGSGLITTTPNGYLNLISLSGENRSSVKIHGAVNLGQASSEVVRDCTVVSTEDGDWEAVSVGYDRQVRISR
;
A
#
# COMPACT_ATOMS: atom_id res chain seq x y z
N MET A 1 -32.95 23.11 -20.08
CA MET A 1 -32.35 22.09 -20.96
C MET A 1 -31.25 22.77 -21.74
N THR A 2 -30.03 22.80 -21.21
CA THR A 2 -28.85 23.36 -21.89
C THR A 2 -28.47 22.45 -23.04
N ASN A 3 -28.30 23.03 -24.23
CA ASN A 3 -27.93 22.29 -25.43
C ASN A 3 -26.50 21.71 -25.22
N PRO A 4 -26.26 20.40 -25.34
CA PRO A 4 -24.95 19.79 -25.02
C PRO A 4 -23.79 20.40 -25.83
N SER A 5 -24.06 20.90 -27.04
CA SER A 5 -23.07 21.64 -27.85
C SER A 5 -22.60 22.95 -27.21
N SER A 6 -23.48 23.64 -26.51
CA SER A 6 -23.20 24.91 -25.82
C SER A 6 -22.30 24.70 -24.60
N HIS A 7 -22.47 23.56 -23.91
CA HIS A 7 -21.62 23.19 -22.77
C HIS A 7 -20.19 22.87 -23.21
N LEU A 8 -20.00 22.04 -24.25
CA LEU A 8 -18.68 21.72 -24.78
C LEU A 8 -17.93 22.96 -25.29
N GLN A 9 -18.63 23.86 -26.00
CA GLN A 9 -18.02 25.11 -26.46
C GLN A 9 -17.57 26.01 -25.31
N THR A 10 -18.31 26.03 -24.20
CA THR A 10 -17.94 26.77 -22.98
C THR A 10 -16.68 26.19 -22.36
N LEU A 11 -16.58 24.86 -22.28
CA LEU A 11 -15.40 24.15 -21.81
C LEU A 11 -14.16 24.42 -22.69
N ILE A 12 -14.32 24.41 -24.01
CA ILE A 12 -13.26 24.77 -24.97
C ILE A 12 -12.83 26.22 -24.81
N ALA A 13 -13.77 27.15 -24.63
CA ALA A 13 -13.44 28.55 -24.39
C ALA A 13 -12.60 28.72 -23.12
N HIS A 14 -12.97 28.09 -22.01
CA HIS A 14 -12.20 28.13 -20.76
C HIS A 14 -10.80 27.53 -20.93
N TYR A 15 -10.68 26.40 -21.62
CA TYR A 15 -9.39 25.76 -21.89
C TYR A 15 -8.47 26.62 -22.76
N LEU A 16 -9.00 27.21 -23.83
CA LEU A 16 -8.25 28.11 -24.71
C LEU A 16 -7.84 29.40 -23.99
N ALA A 17 -8.69 29.92 -23.09
CA ALA A 17 -8.36 31.12 -22.33
C ALA A 17 -7.17 30.91 -21.38
N GLN A 18 -7.02 29.71 -20.82
CA GLN A 18 -5.90 29.37 -19.93
C GLN A 18 -4.63 28.98 -20.68
N ASN A 19 -4.74 28.21 -21.77
CA ASN A 19 -3.58 27.57 -22.42
C ASN A 19 -3.18 28.20 -23.77
N TYR A 20 -4.14 28.78 -24.50
CA TYR A 20 -3.94 29.30 -25.87
C TYR A 20 -4.69 30.61 -26.12
N PRO A 21 -4.38 31.69 -25.36
CA PRO A 21 -5.17 32.93 -25.38
C PRO A 21 -5.15 33.65 -26.74
N SER A 22 -4.14 33.38 -27.58
CA SER A 22 -4.04 33.93 -28.94
C SER A 22 -5.09 33.35 -29.90
N VAL A 23 -5.63 32.16 -29.62
CA VAL A 23 -6.58 31.45 -30.48
C VAL A 23 -8.03 31.67 -30.03
N LEU A 24 -8.21 32.05 -28.75
CA LEU A 24 -9.52 32.28 -28.13
C LEU A 24 -10.42 33.24 -28.93
N PRO A 25 -9.96 34.42 -29.42
CA PRO A 25 -10.84 35.36 -30.12
C PRO A 25 -11.44 34.78 -31.41
N SER A 26 -10.64 34.03 -32.17
CA SER A 26 -11.09 33.36 -33.39
C SER A 26 -12.10 32.26 -33.09
N PHE A 27 -11.90 31.51 -32.00
CA PHE A 27 -12.84 30.49 -31.54
C PHE A 27 -14.18 31.09 -31.10
N LEU A 28 -14.17 32.09 -30.20
CA LEU A 28 -15.39 32.75 -29.71
C LEU A 28 -16.23 33.35 -30.84
N SER A 29 -15.56 33.93 -31.85
CA SER A 29 -16.22 34.47 -33.04
C SER A 29 -16.90 33.40 -33.90
N ALA A 30 -16.32 32.20 -33.98
CA ALA A 30 -16.84 31.10 -34.78
C ALA A 30 -17.92 30.28 -34.05
N SER A 31 -17.80 30.16 -32.73
CA SER A 31 -18.72 29.37 -31.90
C SER A 31 -19.89 30.16 -31.33
N HIS A 32 -19.87 31.50 -31.44
CA HIS A 32 -20.85 32.41 -30.80
C HIS A 32 -20.98 32.20 -29.29
N THR A 33 -19.90 31.74 -28.65
CA THR A 33 -19.85 31.50 -27.20
C THR A 33 -19.45 32.78 -26.47
N ALA A 34 -19.98 32.99 -25.27
CA ALA A 34 -19.57 34.10 -24.43
C ALA A 34 -18.10 33.95 -23.98
N PRO A 35 -17.38 35.06 -23.76
CA PRO A 35 -16.03 34.99 -23.21
C PRO A 35 -16.06 34.33 -21.81
N PRO A 36 -15.11 33.43 -21.52
CA PRO A 36 -15.09 32.65 -20.28
C PRO A 36 -14.70 33.50 -19.07
N ASP A 37 -15.31 33.22 -17.92
CA ASP A 37 -14.96 33.87 -16.64
C ASP A 37 -13.87 33.07 -15.92
N LEU A 38 -12.63 33.56 -15.96
CA LEU A 38 -11.49 32.89 -15.33
C LEU A 38 -11.58 32.82 -13.79
N ALA A 39 -12.46 33.61 -13.16
CA ALA A 39 -12.69 33.54 -11.72
C ALA A 39 -13.64 32.39 -11.30
N GLN A 40 -14.39 31.81 -12.26
CA GLN A 40 -15.32 30.71 -12.04
C GLN A 40 -15.14 29.65 -13.14
N PRO A 41 -14.13 28.76 -13.03
CA PRO A 41 -13.93 27.68 -13.99
C PRO A 41 -15.08 26.66 -13.92
N PRO A 42 -15.50 26.09 -15.06
CA PRO A 42 -16.50 25.03 -15.09
C PRO A 42 -15.93 23.72 -14.52
N GLU A 43 -16.77 22.96 -13.80
CA GLU A 43 -16.48 21.61 -13.33
C GLU A 43 -17.44 20.61 -14.02
N PRO A 44 -16.92 19.54 -14.68
CA PRO A 44 -15.51 19.25 -14.94
C PRO A 44 -14.91 20.17 -16.02
N ASP A 45 -13.58 20.32 -16.06
CA ASP A 45 -12.91 21.08 -17.12
C ASP A 45 -12.77 20.27 -18.42
N LEU A 46 -12.54 20.94 -19.55
CA LEU A 46 -12.44 20.24 -20.85
C LEU A 46 -11.32 19.21 -20.86
N ARG A 47 -10.21 19.53 -20.20
CA ARG A 47 -9.03 18.68 -20.21
C ARG A 47 -9.30 17.37 -19.49
N THR A 48 -9.92 17.43 -18.31
CA THR A 48 -10.36 16.23 -17.57
C THR A 48 -11.29 15.40 -18.45
N LEU A 49 -12.28 16.01 -19.11
CA LEU A 49 -13.17 15.27 -20.01
C LEU A 49 -12.45 14.61 -21.20
N VAL A 50 -11.45 15.27 -21.79
CA VAL A 50 -10.68 14.71 -22.92
C VAL A 50 -9.75 13.61 -22.45
N GLU A 51 -9.11 13.75 -21.28
CA GLU A 51 -8.25 12.72 -20.70
C GLU A 51 -9.06 11.52 -20.19
N ASP A 52 -10.25 11.74 -19.64
CA ASP A 52 -11.23 10.69 -19.31
C ASP A 52 -11.64 9.95 -20.57
N TYR A 53 -11.98 10.69 -21.64
CA TYR A 53 -12.31 10.08 -22.92
C TYR A 53 -11.13 9.32 -23.54
N ILE A 54 -9.90 9.85 -23.47
CA ILE A 54 -8.70 9.16 -23.97
C ILE A 54 -8.42 7.93 -23.12
N SER A 55 -8.61 7.99 -21.80
CA SER A 55 -8.42 6.84 -20.91
C SER A 55 -9.49 5.78 -21.16
N GLU A 56 -10.76 6.17 -21.27
CA GLU A 56 -11.87 5.29 -21.67
C GLU A 56 -11.64 4.67 -23.05
N GLN A 57 -11.15 5.46 -24.01
CA GLN A 57 -10.89 5.00 -25.36
C GLN A 57 -9.66 4.11 -25.40
N LEU A 58 -8.61 4.41 -24.63
CA LEU A 58 -7.45 3.54 -24.46
C LEU A 58 -7.87 2.22 -23.80
N VAL A 59 -8.75 2.25 -22.80
CA VAL A 59 -9.33 1.06 -22.16
C VAL A 59 -10.18 0.26 -23.15
N LYS A 60 -10.97 0.92 -24.01
CA LYS A 60 -11.75 0.27 -25.08
C LYS A 60 -10.86 -0.32 -26.18
N ASP A 61 -9.90 0.46 -26.67
CA ASP A 61 -8.96 0.06 -27.72
C ASP A 61 -8.02 -1.05 -27.20
N LEU A 62 -7.68 -1.06 -25.89
CA LEU A 62 -6.97 -2.17 -25.24
C LEU A 62 -7.87 -3.39 -24.97
N GLY A 63 -9.19 -3.19 -24.83
CA GLY A 63 -10.18 -4.25 -24.69
C GLY A 63 -10.57 -4.92 -26.02
N ASP A 64 -10.42 -4.22 -27.14
CA ASP A 64 -10.67 -4.73 -28.51
C ASP A 64 -9.44 -5.44 -29.12
N VAL A 65 -8.30 -5.45 -28.44
CA VAL A 65 -7.15 -6.29 -28.84
C VAL A 65 -7.36 -7.67 -28.22
N ASP A 66 -7.70 -8.66 -29.07
CA ASP A 66 -7.76 -10.07 -28.69
C ASP A 66 -6.55 -10.41 -27.81
N ILE A 67 -6.84 -10.68 -26.54
CA ILE A 67 -5.97 -11.48 -25.71
C ILE A 67 -5.90 -12.81 -26.45
N ASP A 68 -4.72 -13.32 -26.79
CA ASP A 68 -4.61 -14.73 -27.18
C ASP A 68 -5.33 -15.52 -26.08
N GLU A 69 -6.52 -16.06 -26.39
CA GLU A 69 -7.40 -16.77 -25.45
C GLU A 69 -6.70 -18.00 -24.81
N ASP A 70 -5.46 -18.28 -25.23
CA ASP A 70 -4.55 -19.30 -24.71
C ASP A 70 -3.71 -18.87 -23.50
N MET A 71 -3.78 -17.62 -23.02
CA MET A 71 -3.07 -17.19 -21.81
C MET A 71 -4.03 -16.76 -20.71
N GLU A 72 -4.67 -17.75 -20.09
CA GLU A 72 -5.15 -17.62 -18.71
C GLU A 72 -3.93 -17.38 -17.77
N PRO A 73 -4.08 -16.69 -16.63
CA PRO A 73 -3.09 -16.81 -15.56
C PRO A 73 -2.87 -18.31 -15.31
N ALA A 74 -1.61 -18.72 -15.13
CA ALA A 74 -1.32 -20.13 -14.90
C ALA A 74 -2.20 -20.65 -13.75
N MET A 75 -2.58 -21.94 -13.74
CA MET A 75 -3.52 -22.50 -12.74
C MET A 75 -3.08 -22.31 -11.26
N ASP A 76 -1.87 -21.81 -11.03
CA ASP A 76 -1.33 -21.38 -9.73
C ASP A 76 -1.58 -19.90 -9.40
N GLY A 77 -2.32 -19.16 -10.24
CA GLY A 77 -2.56 -17.71 -10.12
C GLY A 77 -1.33 -16.85 -10.47
N SER A 78 -0.27 -17.42 -11.06
CA SER A 78 0.97 -16.68 -11.29
C SER A 78 0.97 -15.89 -12.60
N TRP A 79 1.37 -14.63 -12.49
CA TRP A 79 1.60 -13.70 -13.62
C TRP A 79 2.89 -14.00 -14.41
N ARG A 80 3.41 -15.23 -14.32
CA ARG A 80 4.69 -15.63 -14.90
C ARG A 80 4.54 -15.71 -16.43
N GLY A 81 5.19 -14.78 -17.12
CA GLY A 81 5.18 -14.68 -18.60
C GLY A 81 4.45 -13.45 -19.15
N TRP A 82 3.58 -12.83 -18.36
CA TRP A 82 2.80 -11.65 -18.78
C TRP A 82 3.65 -10.39 -18.81
N THR A 83 3.46 -9.52 -19.81
CA THR A 83 4.07 -8.18 -19.82
C THR A 83 3.32 -7.23 -18.90
N THR A 84 3.94 -6.13 -18.49
CA THR A 84 3.28 -5.11 -17.65
C THR A 84 2.01 -4.54 -18.29
N LYS A 85 1.98 -4.47 -19.64
CA LYS A 85 0.81 -3.99 -20.38
C LYS A 85 -0.33 -5.01 -20.39
N ASP A 86 -0.02 -6.30 -20.45
CA ASP A 86 -1.04 -7.34 -20.44
C ASP A 86 -1.71 -7.46 -19.06
N ILE A 87 -0.94 -7.29 -17.98
CA ILE A 87 -1.47 -7.30 -16.61
C ILE A 87 -2.47 -6.16 -16.38
N VAL A 88 -2.25 -4.99 -16.98
CA VAL A 88 -3.21 -3.88 -16.86
C VAL A 88 -4.53 -4.18 -17.61
N LYS A 89 -4.51 -5.08 -18.60
CA LYS A 89 -5.71 -5.46 -19.37
C LYS A 89 -6.58 -6.47 -18.65
N SER A 90 -6.03 -7.27 -17.74
CA SER A 90 -6.82 -8.22 -16.95
C SER A 90 -7.68 -7.45 -15.94
N SER A 91 -8.91 -7.14 -16.35
CA SER A 91 -9.90 -6.47 -15.49
C SER A 91 -10.56 -7.45 -14.54
N LEU A 92 -10.95 -6.93 -13.37
CA LEU A 92 -11.86 -7.59 -12.45
C LEU A 92 -13.14 -8.05 -13.21
N PRO A 93 -13.57 -9.33 -13.07
CA PRO A 93 -14.83 -9.79 -13.65
C PRO A 93 -16.02 -8.94 -13.18
N PRO A 94 -17.03 -8.68 -14.04
CA PRO A 94 -18.10 -7.73 -13.76
C PRO A 94 -19.00 -8.14 -12.58
N GLU A 95 -18.98 -9.41 -12.19
CA GLU A 95 -19.79 -9.96 -11.10
C GLU A 95 -19.18 -9.70 -9.71
N VAL A 96 -17.88 -9.39 -9.66
CA VAL A 96 -17.14 -9.21 -8.40
C VAL A 96 -17.41 -7.81 -7.86
N THR A 97 -18.08 -7.74 -6.71
CA THR A 97 -18.40 -6.50 -6.02
C THR A 97 -18.10 -6.64 -4.53
N LEU A 98 -17.61 -5.58 -3.91
CA LEU A 98 -17.44 -5.54 -2.47
C LEU A 98 -18.82 -5.45 -1.81
N GLN A 99 -19.10 -6.37 -0.90
CA GLN A 99 -20.32 -6.38 -0.11
C GLN A 99 -20.10 -5.67 1.24
N GLY A 100 -21.20 -5.47 1.98
CA GLY A 100 -21.21 -4.86 3.30
C GLY A 100 -20.34 -5.59 4.34
N VAL A 101 -20.31 -5.03 5.55
CA VAL A 101 -19.61 -5.64 6.69
C VAL A 101 -20.20 -7.03 6.99
N ARG A 102 -19.37 -8.07 6.85
CA ARG A 102 -19.70 -9.46 7.19
C ARG A 102 -19.47 -9.72 8.68
N ARG A 103 -18.36 -9.23 9.21
CA ARG A 103 -17.94 -9.42 10.61
C ARG A 103 -17.34 -8.12 11.15
N SER A 104 -17.67 -7.80 12.41
CA SER A 104 -17.04 -6.71 13.16
C SER A 104 -16.38 -7.31 14.39
N ILE A 105 -15.13 -6.93 14.64
CA ILE A 105 -14.41 -7.28 15.85
C ILE A 105 -14.30 -6.01 16.68
N GLU A 106 -15.02 -6.00 17.80
CA GLU A 106 -15.15 -4.84 18.68
C GLU A 106 -14.35 -5.04 19.96
N GLY A 107 -14.02 -3.94 20.64
CA GLY A 107 -13.35 -4.00 21.94
C GLY A 107 -11.88 -4.43 21.90
N ILE A 108 -11.25 -4.47 20.72
CA ILE A 108 -9.82 -4.78 20.57
C ILE A 108 -8.95 -3.73 21.27
N SER A 109 -9.28 -2.45 21.11
CA SER A 109 -8.47 -1.33 21.62
C SER A 109 -9.35 -0.26 22.25
N ALA A 110 -8.85 0.36 23.33
CA ALA A 110 -9.48 1.53 23.94
C ALA A 110 -9.23 2.82 23.14
N MET A 111 -8.21 2.83 22.28
CA MET A 111 -7.79 3.98 21.45
C MET A 111 -7.78 3.63 19.95
N ASN A 112 -7.61 4.65 19.11
CA ASN A 112 -7.66 4.52 17.65
C ASN A 112 -6.63 3.51 17.12
N LEU A 113 -7.09 2.66 16.21
CA LEU A 113 -6.25 1.77 15.44
C LEU A 113 -5.59 2.55 14.28
N LEU A 114 -4.34 2.21 13.96
CA LEU A 114 -3.49 2.98 13.06
C LEU A 114 -3.05 2.21 11.82
N THR A 115 -2.72 0.93 11.96
CA THR A 115 -2.40 0.07 10.82
C THR A 115 -2.98 -1.32 11.02
N VAL A 116 -3.27 -1.99 9.90
CA VAL A 116 -3.78 -3.36 9.88
C VAL A 116 -3.03 -4.18 8.85
N GLY A 117 -2.83 -5.46 9.15
CA GLY A 117 -2.26 -6.43 8.22
C GLY A 117 -2.61 -7.83 8.66
N GLU A 118 -2.35 -8.79 7.80
CA GLU A 118 -2.52 -10.21 8.09
C GLU A 118 -1.16 -10.90 8.16
N GLY A 119 -1.08 -11.95 8.97
CA GLY A 119 0.02 -12.87 8.90
C GLY A 119 -0.15 -14.07 9.81
N LYS A 120 0.67 -15.09 9.56
CA LYS A 120 0.72 -16.31 10.35
C LYS A 120 1.64 -16.10 11.54
N ILE A 121 1.07 -15.99 12.74
CA ILE A 121 1.85 -15.80 13.96
C ILE A 121 2.24 -17.16 14.53
N PRO A 122 3.54 -17.40 14.79
CA PRO A 122 3.97 -18.65 15.39
C PRO A 122 3.70 -18.64 16.89
N ARG A 123 3.35 -19.80 17.41
CA ARG A 123 3.29 -20.10 18.84
C ARG A 123 4.06 -21.37 19.12
N ARG A 124 4.77 -21.38 20.25
CA ARG A 124 5.49 -22.54 20.74
C ARG A 124 5.01 -22.87 22.15
N VAL A 125 4.45 -24.05 22.34
CA VAL A 125 3.91 -24.50 23.63
C VAL A 125 4.62 -25.80 24.02
N PHE A 126 5.06 -25.89 25.28
CA PHE A 126 5.64 -27.12 25.81
C PHE A 126 4.53 -28.11 26.18
N ASP A 127 4.49 -29.25 25.52
CA ASP A 127 3.55 -30.32 25.81
C ASP A 127 4.12 -31.25 26.88
N THR A 128 3.58 -31.14 28.10
CA THR A 128 4.03 -31.94 29.25
C THR A 128 3.80 -33.45 29.08
N SER A 129 2.89 -33.87 28.19
CA SER A 129 2.59 -35.29 27.99
C SER A 129 3.61 -36.00 27.10
N THR A 130 4.16 -35.27 26.13
CA THR A 130 5.17 -35.76 25.18
C THR A 130 6.57 -35.28 25.54
N ALA A 131 6.69 -34.36 26.49
CA ALA A 131 7.93 -33.69 26.89
C ALA A 131 8.65 -32.99 25.72
N SER A 132 7.89 -32.57 24.70
CA SER A 132 8.40 -31.85 23.53
C SER A 132 7.66 -30.53 23.30
N TYR A 133 8.30 -29.63 22.56
CA TYR A 133 7.65 -28.40 22.12
C TYR A 133 6.78 -28.67 20.90
N ARG A 134 5.57 -28.08 20.87
CA ARG A 134 4.74 -28.02 19.67
C ARG A 134 4.71 -26.61 19.13
N ALA A 135 5.07 -26.48 17.87
CA ALA A 135 4.88 -25.27 17.09
C ALA A 135 3.49 -25.29 16.43
N SER A 136 2.79 -24.15 16.46
CA SER A 136 1.56 -23.94 15.72
C SER A 136 1.55 -22.54 15.12
N TYR A 137 0.95 -22.41 13.94
CA TYR A 137 0.76 -21.13 13.28
C TYR A 137 -0.72 -20.77 13.28
N THR A 138 -1.03 -19.55 13.71
CA THR A 138 -2.39 -19.00 13.66
C THR A 138 -2.42 -17.85 12.66
N SER A 139 -3.37 -17.84 11.72
CA SER A 139 -3.61 -16.65 10.89
C SER A 139 -4.27 -15.60 11.76
N SER A 140 -3.59 -14.47 11.93
CA SER A 140 -4.02 -13.39 12.80
C SER A 140 -4.06 -12.07 12.04
N ILE A 141 -5.07 -11.26 12.37
CA ILE A 141 -5.10 -9.85 12.05
C ILE A 141 -4.19 -9.13 13.06
N ILE A 142 -3.21 -8.41 12.54
CA ILE A 142 -2.27 -7.61 13.32
C ILE A 142 -2.74 -6.17 13.26
N THR A 143 -2.92 -5.56 14.43
CA THR A 143 -3.31 -4.16 14.54
C THR A 143 -2.34 -3.38 15.39
N THR A 144 -2.05 -2.15 14.97
CA THR A 144 -1.30 -1.20 15.79
C THR A 144 -2.21 -0.08 16.27
N SER A 145 -1.89 0.49 17.42
CA SER A 145 -2.78 1.46 18.06
C SER A 145 -2.03 2.66 18.67
N VAL A 146 -2.78 3.74 18.86
CA VAL A 146 -2.36 4.93 19.63
C VAL A 146 -2.03 4.56 21.08
N ASP A 147 -2.61 3.48 21.60
CA ASP A 147 -2.34 2.99 22.96
C ASP A 147 -0.99 2.28 23.13
N LYS A 148 -0.11 2.34 22.10
CA LYS A 148 1.28 1.84 22.10
C LYS A 148 1.39 0.33 21.94
N THR A 149 0.27 -0.37 21.82
CA THR A 149 0.26 -1.82 21.70
C THR A 149 0.22 -2.28 20.24
N VAL A 150 0.73 -3.48 20.02
CA VAL A 150 0.42 -4.29 18.83
C VAL A 150 -0.38 -5.49 19.30
N ARG A 151 -1.53 -5.72 18.67
CA ARG A 151 -2.43 -6.82 19.01
C ARG A 151 -2.51 -7.80 17.86
N PHE A 152 -2.50 -9.07 18.23
CA PHE A 152 -2.72 -10.20 17.34
C PHE A 152 -4.10 -10.75 17.66
N THR A 153 -5.00 -10.69 16.68
CA THR A 153 -6.37 -11.17 16.82
C THR A 153 -6.56 -12.36 15.89
N ASP A 154 -6.99 -13.51 16.39
CA ASP A 154 -7.28 -14.67 15.56
C ASP A 154 -8.33 -14.30 14.51
N TYR A 155 -8.02 -14.54 13.23
CA TYR A 155 -8.90 -14.17 12.13
C TYR A 155 -10.22 -14.96 12.14
N LYS A 156 -10.20 -16.23 12.55
CA LYS A 156 -11.36 -17.14 12.57
C LYS A 156 -12.26 -16.88 13.78
N THR A 157 -11.70 -16.70 14.98
CA THR A 157 -12.50 -16.53 16.21
C THR A 157 -12.79 -15.07 16.54
N GLY A 158 -11.93 -14.14 16.10
CA GLY A 158 -11.97 -12.74 16.49
C GLY A 158 -11.44 -12.48 17.91
N GLU A 159 -10.85 -13.47 18.57
CA GLU A 159 -10.30 -13.34 19.91
C GLU A 159 -8.90 -12.72 19.88
N VAL A 160 -8.60 -11.85 20.84
CA VAL A 160 -7.25 -11.28 20.99
C VAL A 160 -6.34 -12.33 21.60
N ASP A 161 -5.39 -12.73 20.79
CA ASP A 161 -4.54 -13.89 20.95
C ASP A 161 -3.18 -13.52 21.57
N GLY A 162 -2.74 -12.29 21.37
CA GLY A 162 -1.52 -11.77 21.96
C GLY A 162 -1.49 -10.25 21.92
N ILE A 163 -0.78 -9.67 22.89
CA ILE A 163 -0.54 -8.22 22.97
C ILE A 163 0.94 -8.03 23.29
N ILE A 164 1.60 -7.16 22.53
CA ILE A 164 2.95 -6.69 22.84
C ILE A 164 2.97 -5.16 22.98
N GLU A 165 3.83 -4.66 23.84
CA GLU A 165 4.02 -3.22 24.08
C GLU A 165 5.47 -2.80 23.78
N PRO A 166 5.89 -2.82 22.50
CA PRO A 166 7.28 -2.57 22.14
C PRO A 166 7.72 -1.11 22.37
N HIS A 167 6.79 -0.18 22.53
CA HIS A 167 7.04 1.26 22.43
C HIS A 167 6.43 2.08 23.58
N LYS A 168 6.92 3.30 23.75
CA LYS A 168 6.44 4.27 24.76
C LYS A 168 5.39 5.25 24.22
N ALA A 169 5.17 5.26 22.90
CA ALA A 169 4.16 6.05 22.20
C ALA A 169 3.50 5.24 21.07
N ALA A 170 2.54 5.84 20.37
CA ALA A 170 1.74 5.22 19.33
C ALA A 170 2.58 4.44 18.30
N VAL A 171 2.11 3.24 17.93
CA VAL A 171 2.79 2.39 16.94
C VAL A 171 2.21 2.70 15.55
N LEU A 172 3.02 3.31 14.69
CA LEU A 172 2.58 3.93 13.44
C LEU A 172 2.62 2.98 12.24
N SER A 173 3.46 1.95 12.29
CA SER A 173 3.64 0.98 11.22
C SER A 173 4.29 -0.29 11.74
N PHE A 174 4.06 -1.41 11.08
CA PHE A 174 4.79 -2.64 11.31
C PHE A 174 5.11 -3.37 10.00
N ALA A 175 6.02 -4.33 10.06
CA ALA A 175 6.32 -5.26 8.98
C ALA A 175 6.68 -6.62 9.58
N LEU A 176 6.07 -7.69 9.07
CA LEU A 176 6.48 -9.06 9.37
C LEU A 176 7.73 -9.41 8.55
N HIS A 177 8.62 -10.20 9.14
CA HIS A 177 9.80 -10.66 8.43
C HIS A 177 9.41 -11.71 7.36
N PRO A 178 9.83 -11.53 6.09
CA PRO A 178 9.26 -12.28 4.96
C PRO A 178 9.67 -13.75 4.91
N GLN A 179 10.81 -14.12 5.50
CA GLN A 179 11.28 -15.51 5.52
C GLN A 179 11.08 -16.21 6.87
N ASN A 180 10.72 -15.48 7.92
CA ASN A 180 10.56 -16.05 9.25
C ASN A 180 9.47 -15.29 10.00
N PRO A 181 8.27 -15.87 10.14
CA PRO A 181 7.13 -15.22 10.78
C PRO A 181 7.33 -14.96 12.29
N ARG A 182 8.41 -15.46 12.89
CA ARG A 182 8.80 -15.17 14.27
C ARG A 182 9.15 -13.71 14.50
N TYR A 183 9.61 -12.98 13.49
CA TYR A 183 10.11 -11.63 13.68
C TYR A 183 9.15 -10.57 13.17
N LEU A 184 8.93 -9.57 14.02
CA LEU A 184 8.12 -8.39 13.73
C LEU A 184 8.95 -7.13 13.91
N LEU A 185 8.89 -6.23 12.94
CA LEU A 185 9.48 -4.90 13.01
C LEU A 185 8.37 -3.87 13.23
N THR A 186 8.53 -2.99 14.21
CA THR A 186 7.55 -1.94 14.54
C THR A 186 8.21 -0.57 14.57
N GLY A 187 7.52 0.45 14.06
CA GLY A 187 7.95 1.85 14.10
C GLY A 187 6.97 2.71 14.91
N SER A 188 7.50 3.65 15.71
CA SER A 188 6.69 4.43 16.66
C SER A 188 6.93 5.94 16.61
N MET A 189 5.92 6.65 17.11
CA MET A 189 5.99 8.08 17.44
C MET A 189 6.99 8.39 18.56
N ASP A 190 7.50 7.40 19.31
CA ASP A 190 8.57 7.65 20.29
C ASP A 190 9.96 7.78 19.63
N GLY A 191 10.02 7.65 18.30
CA GLY A 191 11.25 7.71 17.52
C GLY A 191 12.09 6.44 17.58
N THR A 192 11.51 5.32 18.04
CA THR A 192 12.17 4.02 18.03
C THR A 192 11.57 3.09 16.99
N THR A 193 12.43 2.22 16.48
CA THR A 193 12.06 1.02 15.75
C THR A 193 12.46 -0.18 16.60
N VAL A 194 11.59 -1.18 16.74
CA VAL A 194 11.86 -2.36 17.54
C VAL A 194 11.69 -3.61 16.69
N LEU A 195 12.73 -4.44 16.66
CA LEU A 195 12.66 -5.81 16.17
C LEU A 195 12.27 -6.71 17.34
N THR A 196 11.15 -7.39 17.23
CA THR A 196 10.56 -8.23 18.29
C THR A 196 10.56 -9.69 17.86
N ASP A 197 10.90 -10.58 18.79
CA ASP A 197 10.67 -12.01 18.66
C ASP A 197 9.28 -12.36 19.21
N LEU A 198 8.39 -12.83 18.35
CA LEU A 198 7.00 -13.16 18.69
C LEU A 198 6.86 -14.44 19.52
N ILE A 199 7.86 -15.32 19.55
CA ILE A 199 7.82 -16.51 20.41
C ILE A 199 8.09 -16.15 21.86
N THR A 200 9.07 -15.26 22.10
CA THR A 200 9.43 -14.82 23.44
C THR A 200 8.69 -13.56 23.89
N SER A 201 8.02 -12.89 22.94
CA SER A 201 7.43 -11.55 23.09
C SER A 201 8.44 -10.51 23.59
N GLN A 202 9.74 -10.71 23.31
CA GLN A 202 10.82 -9.83 23.74
C GLN A 202 11.40 -9.00 22.59
N PRO A 203 11.81 -7.75 22.85
CA PRO A 203 12.57 -6.96 21.89
C PRO A 203 13.96 -7.56 21.69
N LEU A 204 14.30 -7.90 20.46
CA LEU A 204 15.64 -8.34 20.07
C LEU A 204 16.60 -7.17 19.88
N GLN A 205 16.11 -6.09 19.28
CA GLN A 205 16.91 -4.92 18.99
C GLN A 205 16.04 -3.66 18.91
N THR A 206 16.57 -2.55 19.41
CA THR A 206 15.92 -1.23 19.32
C THR A 206 16.83 -0.27 18.56
N PHE A 207 16.29 0.35 17.53
CA PHE A 207 16.95 1.36 16.70
C PHE A 207 16.35 2.73 17.04
N LYS A 208 17.20 3.76 17.11
CA LYS A 208 16.78 5.10 17.54
C LYS A 208 16.87 6.09 16.37
N SER A 209 15.81 6.85 16.22
CA SER A 209 15.70 8.03 15.37
C SER A 209 15.40 9.26 16.23
N THR A 210 15.55 10.44 15.67
CA THR A 210 15.41 11.71 16.40
C THR A 210 13.95 12.19 16.46
N LYS A 211 13.12 11.68 15.56
CA LYS A 211 11.68 11.98 15.41
C LYS A 211 10.93 10.69 15.10
N PHE A 212 9.63 10.81 14.90
CA PHE A 212 8.68 9.71 14.66
C PHE A 212 9.17 8.83 13.52
N VAL A 213 9.13 7.52 13.72
CA VAL A 213 9.35 6.53 12.66
C VAL A 213 7.99 6.22 12.05
N VAL A 214 7.79 6.56 10.79
CA VAL A 214 6.47 6.53 10.14
C VAL A 214 6.25 5.33 9.23
N ARG A 215 7.32 4.74 8.69
CA ARG A 215 7.29 3.44 8.02
C ARG A 215 8.50 2.60 8.38
N VAL A 216 8.27 1.30 8.36
CA VAL A 216 9.29 0.26 8.46
C VAL A 216 9.00 -0.78 7.37
N ALA A 217 10.04 -1.38 6.81
CA ALA A 217 9.91 -2.42 5.80
C ALA A 217 11.08 -3.40 5.86
N PHE A 218 10.83 -4.64 5.46
CA PHE A 218 11.86 -5.64 5.17
C PHE A 218 12.03 -5.80 3.65
N SER A 219 13.25 -6.10 3.21
CA SER A 219 13.46 -6.63 1.86
C SER A 219 12.88 -8.04 1.75
N PRO A 220 12.35 -8.45 0.60
CA PRO A 220 11.79 -9.80 0.41
C PRO A 220 12.75 -10.94 0.77
N ASP A 221 14.05 -10.74 0.60
CA ASP A 221 15.10 -11.69 1.00
C ASP A 221 15.44 -11.66 2.51
N GLY A 222 14.79 -10.80 3.31
CA GLY A 222 15.04 -10.61 4.74
C GLY A 222 16.41 -10.00 5.10
N ARG A 223 17.28 -9.79 4.12
CA ARG A 223 18.66 -9.34 4.34
C ARG A 223 18.73 -7.88 4.77
N PHE A 224 17.81 -7.06 4.28
CA PHE A 224 17.73 -5.65 4.61
C PHE A 224 16.43 -5.30 5.32
N MET A 225 16.51 -4.23 6.10
CA MET A 225 15.34 -3.52 6.58
C MET A 225 15.56 -2.01 6.44
N ALA A 226 14.48 -1.27 6.28
CA ALA A 226 14.51 0.18 6.18
C ALA A 226 13.55 0.82 7.18
N THR A 227 13.94 1.99 7.67
CA THR A 227 13.12 2.83 8.53
C THR A 227 13.05 4.23 7.93
N SER A 228 11.86 4.81 7.83
CA SER A 228 11.69 6.22 7.45
C SER A 228 11.21 7.05 8.64
N SER A 229 11.86 8.19 8.86
CA SER A 229 11.57 9.08 9.99
C SER A 229 11.32 10.51 9.54
N TYR A 230 10.48 11.21 10.29
CA TYR A 230 10.29 12.67 10.18
C TYR A 230 11.48 13.49 10.72
N ASP A 231 12.61 12.84 11.02
CA ASP A 231 13.91 13.54 11.18
C ASP A 231 14.64 13.71 9.83
N HIS A 232 13.92 13.45 8.74
CA HIS A 232 14.40 13.52 7.36
C HIS A 232 15.52 12.53 7.05
N ASN A 233 15.53 11.37 7.73
CA ASN A 233 16.39 10.27 7.39
C ASN A 233 15.59 9.02 7.03
N ILE A 234 16.07 8.35 5.99
CA ILE A 234 15.77 6.95 5.71
C ILE A 234 17.04 6.17 6.03
N VAL A 235 16.93 5.17 6.90
CA VAL A 235 18.07 4.37 7.36
C VAL A 235 17.88 2.94 6.91
N ILE A 236 18.92 2.37 6.31
CA ILE A 236 18.97 1.01 5.80
C ILE A 236 19.90 0.21 6.70
N TYR A 237 19.43 -0.95 7.13
CA TYR A 237 20.17 -1.87 7.97
C TYR A 237 20.31 -3.21 7.25
N GLU A 238 21.47 -3.85 7.42
CA GLU A 238 21.77 -5.18 6.89
C GLU A 238 21.82 -6.21 8.02
N ALA A 239 21.29 -7.40 7.76
CA ALA A 239 21.27 -8.52 8.69
C ALA A 239 22.68 -9.07 8.93
N ASN A 240 23.04 -9.20 10.21
CA ASN A 240 24.19 -9.94 10.69
C ASN A 240 23.67 -11.27 11.22
N GLY A 241 23.76 -12.33 10.41
CA GLY A 241 23.18 -13.64 10.69
C GLY A 241 21.98 -13.94 9.79
N SER A 242 21.47 -15.16 9.87
CA SER A 242 20.32 -15.61 9.09
C SER A 242 19.07 -15.65 9.95
N ALA A 243 17.96 -15.17 9.39
CA ALA A 243 16.64 -15.35 9.98
C ALA A 243 16.15 -16.80 9.85
N VAL A 244 16.69 -17.53 8.86
CA VAL A 244 16.41 -18.94 8.60
C VAL A 244 17.59 -19.76 9.15
N PRO A 245 17.37 -20.78 9.99
CA PRO A 245 18.45 -21.64 10.44
C PRO A 245 19.12 -22.32 9.24
N PRO A 246 20.42 -22.64 9.31
CA PRO A 246 21.06 -23.44 8.28
C PRO A 246 20.33 -24.79 8.11
N PRO A 247 20.42 -25.43 6.93
CA PRO A 247 20.01 -26.82 6.80
C PRO A 247 20.68 -27.65 7.89
N LEU A 248 19.93 -28.57 8.49
CA LEU A 248 20.51 -29.51 9.44
C LEU A 248 21.53 -30.38 8.72
N ASP A 249 22.73 -30.52 9.29
CA ASP A 249 23.64 -31.61 8.91
C ASP A 249 23.07 -32.94 9.44
N GLU A 250 23.41 -34.09 8.82
CA GLU A 250 22.92 -35.42 9.25
C GLU A 250 23.19 -35.70 10.74
N ASP A 251 24.24 -35.11 11.30
CA ASP A 251 24.65 -35.24 12.70
C ASP A 251 23.92 -34.29 13.68
N ASP A 252 23.21 -33.28 13.15
CA ASP A 252 22.51 -32.23 13.91
C ASP A 252 20.97 -32.38 13.85
N MET A 253 20.45 -33.48 13.29
CA MET A 253 19.01 -33.74 13.24
C MET A 253 18.37 -33.53 14.63
N PRO A 254 17.26 -32.77 14.73
CA PRO A 254 16.59 -32.52 15.98
C PRO A 254 16.24 -33.86 16.65
N LEU A 255 16.39 -33.93 17.97
CA LEU A 255 16.10 -35.14 18.75
C LEU A 255 14.65 -35.65 18.59
N ASP A 256 13.76 -34.83 18.01
CA ASP A 256 12.38 -35.15 17.66
C ASP A 256 12.05 -34.55 16.27
N ASP A 257 11.57 -35.36 15.33
CA ASP A 257 11.20 -35.00 13.95
C ASP A 257 10.07 -33.95 13.85
N LYS A 258 9.54 -33.50 15.00
CA LYS A 258 8.38 -32.59 15.13
C LYS A 258 8.74 -31.15 15.52
N ASP A 259 9.99 -30.87 15.88
CA ASP A 259 10.39 -29.52 16.29
C ASP A 259 10.59 -28.63 15.04
N ASP A 260 9.83 -27.54 14.94
CA ASP A 260 9.94 -26.60 13.82
C ASP A 260 11.28 -25.83 13.89
N LEU A 261 12.14 -26.08 12.92
CA LEU A 261 13.50 -25.54 12.88
C LEU A 261 13.54 -24.02 12.92
N LEU A 262 12.57 -23.32 12.31
CA LEU A 262 12.49 -21.85 12.34
C LEU A 262 12.28 -21.30 13.75
N LEU A 263 11.75 -22.14 14.66
CA LEU A 263 11.40 -21.79 16.03
C LEU A 263 12.29 -22.50 17.06
N ALA A 264 13.14 -23.44 16.62
CA ALA A 264 13.93 -24.32 17.48
C ALA A 264 15.16 -23.63 18.09
N ALA A 265 15.79 -22.68 17.37
CA ALA A 265 17.05 -22.04 17.77
C ALA A 265 16.88 -20.65 18.43
N GLU A 266 17.91 -20.22 19.19
CA GLU A 266 17.98 -18.85 19.71
C GLU A 266 18.19 -17.82 18.59
N PRO A 267 17.59 -16.61 18.72
CA PRO A 267 17.60 -15.62 17.66
C PRO A 267 18.95 -14.90 17.55
N ASN A 268 19.80 -15.37 16.64
CA ASN A 268 21.05 -14.70 16.25
C ASN A 268 20.84 -13.56 15.24
N LEU A 269 19.62 -13.36 14.75
CA LEU A 269 19.32 -12.28 13.81
C LEU A 269 19.48 -10.92 14.51
N ARG A 270 20.40 -10.11 13.98
CA ARG A 270 20.61 -8.71 14.35
C ARG A 270 20.75 -7.88 13.08
N TYR A 271 20.44 -6.60 13.14
CA TYR A 271 20.64 -5.70 12.00
C TYR A 271 21.62 -4.59 12.37
N SER A 272 22.48 -4.21 11.44
CA SER A 272 23.42 -3.10 11.62
C SER A 272 23.22 -2.05 10.54
N GLU A 273 23.36 -0.78 10.92
CA GLU A 273 23.19 0.33 9.97
C GLU A 273 24.29 0.26 8.92
N VAL A 274 23.88 0.23 7.64
CA VAL A 274 24.81 0.19 6.50
C VAL A 274 24.72 1.44 5.64
N HIS A 275 23.57 2.12 5.65
CA HIS A 275 23.38 3.33 4.86
C HIS A 275 22.33 4.26 5.46
N ARG A 276 22.54 5.55 5.27
CA ARG A 276 21.64 6.60 5.72
C ARG A 276 21.46 7.63 4.61
N VAL A 277 20.21 7.80 4.20
CA VAL A 277 19.81 8.75 3.18
C VAL A 277 19.14 9.93 3.88
N LYS A 278 19.76 11.10 3.77
CA LYS A 278 19.17 12.35 4.25
C LYS A 278 18.32 12.95 3.14
N VAL A 279 17.05 13.18 3.44
CA VAL A 279 16.06 13.72 2.50
C VAL A 279 15.74 15.17 2.85
N ASP A 280 15.11 15.89 1.92
CA ASP A 280 14.78 17.31 2.05
C ASP A 280 13.38 17.56 2.65
N SER A 281 12.49 16.57 2.57
CA SER A 281 11.11 16.62 3.05
C SER A 281 10.76 15.35 3.84
N ASN A 282 9.52 15.23 4.30
CA ASN A 282 9.05 14.08 5.06
C ASN A 282 8.90 12.86 4.12
N PRO A 283 9.49 11.70 4.48
CA PRO A 283 9.25 10.46 3.75
C PRO A 283 7.90 9.86 4.12
N GLU A 284 7.09 9.49 3.13
CA GLU A 284 5.71 9.01 3.33
C GLU A 284 5.56 7.50 3.17
N ALA A 285 6.18 6.95 2.13
CA ALA A 285 6.17 5.53 1.83
C ALA A 285 7.59 5.03 1.54
N ILE A 286 7.86 3.80 1.95
CA ILE A 286 9.07 3.05 1.61
C ILE A 286 8.65 1.64 1.18
N LEU A 287 9.35 1.08 0.21
CA LEU A 287 9.05 -0.23 -0.35
C LEU A 287 10.32 -0.84 -0.94
N PHE A 288 10.57 -2.11 -0.69
CA PHE A 288 11.70 -2.80 -1.30
C PHE A 288 11.34 -3.36 -2.66
N HIS A 289 12.32 -3.40 -3.57
CA HIS A 289 12.21 -4.12 -4.82
C HIS A 289 11.92 -5.61 -4.55
N PRO A 290 11.09 -6.27 -5.37
CA PRO A 290 10.81 -7.71 -5.24
C PRO A 290 12.05 -8.60 -5.19
N GLU A 291 13.08 -8.24 -5.96
CA GLU A 291 14.37 -8.95 -5.99
C GLU A 291 15.38 -8.43 -4.95
N SER A 292 14.97 -7.53 -4.05
CA SER A 292 15.84 -6.92 -3.03
C SER A 292 17.04 -6.15 -3.60
N THR A 293 16.92 -5.63 -4.82
CA THR A 293 17.95 -4.86 -5.53
C THR A 293 17.91 -3.36 -5.25
N TRP A 294 16.72 -2.81 -4.95
CA TRP A 294 16.51 -1.39 -4.67
C TRP A 294 15.62 -1.18 -3.44
N LEU A 295 15.84 -0.08 -2.74
CA LEU A 295 14.87 0.54 -1.85
C LEU A 295 14.20 1.71 -2.58
N MET A 296 12.88 1.68 -2.68
CA MET A 296 12.05 2.74 -3.24
C MET A 296 11.44 3.57 -2.14
N TYR A 297 11.40 4.90 -2.29
CA TYR A 297 10.74 5.77 -1.34
C TYR A 297 10.17 7.03 -1.97
N THR A 298 9.18 7.61 -1.30
CA THR A 298 8.51 8.86 -1.72
C THR A 298 8.64 9.93 -0.66
N LEU A 299 8.63 11.19 -1.10
CA LEU A 299 8.70 12.37 -0.25
C LEU A 299 7.45 13.22 -0.44
N ARG A 300 6.93 13.80 0.64
CA ARG A 300 5.73 14.64 0.58
C ARG A 300 5.91 15.81 -0.39
N SER A 301 7.01 16.55 -0.32
CA SER A 301 7.20 17.73 -1.18
C SER A 301 7.74 17.42 -2.58
N SER A 302 7.62 16.19 -3.08
CA SER A 302 8.22 15.77 -4.35
C SER A 302 7.24 15.00 -5.24
N HIS A 303 7.45 15.10 -6.55
CA HIS A 303 6.78 14.34 -7.59
C HIS A 303 7.68 13.21 -8.14
N LEU A 304 8.76 12.90 -7.42
CA LEU A 304 9.73 11.89 -7.79
C LEU A 304 9.59 10.64 -6.92
N LEU A 305 9.72 9.48 -7.54
CA LEU A 305 10.03 8.22 -6.88
C LEU A 305 11.55 8.08 -6.82
N TYR A 306 12.08 7.89 -5.62
CA TYR A 306 13.51 7.75 -5.39
C TYR A 306 13.85 6.28 -5.22
N TYR A 307 14.98 5.89 -5.79
CA TYR A 307 15.53 4.55 -5.75
C TYR A 307 16.93 4.59 -5.17
N VAL A 308 17.22 3.70 -4.24
CA VAL A 308 18.55 3.50 -3.67
C VAL A 308 18.96 2.06 -3.88
N ARG A 309 20.05 1.85 -4.63
CA ARG A 309 20.56 0.52 -4.95
C ARG A 309 21.12 -0.12 -3.70
N LEU A 310 20.70 -1.36 -3.45
CA LEU A 310 21.20 -2.19 -2.38
C LEU A 310 22.43 -2.96 -2.87
N PRO A 311 23.48 -3.09 -2.05
CA PRO A 311 24.69 -3.79 -2.47
C PRO A 311 24.38 -5.27 -2.71
N SER A 312 24.83 -5.83 -3.83
CA SER A 312 24.81 -7.27 -4.07
C SER A 312 26.02 -7.94 -3.40
N LEU A 313 25.95 -9.25 -3.16
CA LEU A 313 27.08 -10.05 -2.67
C LEU A 313 28.27 -10.02 -3.66
N ASP A 314 27.99 -9.94 -4.96
CA ASP A 314 28.99 -10.06 -6.03
C ASP A 314 29.61 -8.74 -6.50
N HIS A 315 28.95 -7.60 -6.22
CA HIS A 315 29.43 -6.29 -6.62
C HIS A 315 29.90 -5.51 -5.40
N HIS A 316 31.13 -4.97 -5.45
CA HIS A 316 31.63 -4.04 -4.45
C HIS A 316 30.57 -2.97 -4.14
N ARG A 317 30.35 -2.70 -2.85
CA ARG A 317 29.27 -1.87 -2.26
C ARG A 317 29.12 -0.49 -2.92
N LEU A 318 28.50 -0.44 -4.10
CA LEU A 318 28.21 0.80 -4.81
C LEU A 318 26.74 1.15 -4.53
N TRP A 319 26.57 2.09 -3.61
CA TRP A 319 25.30 2.76 -3.41
C TRP A 319 25.07 3.68 -4.60
N GLU A 320 23.98 3.44 -5.33
CA GLU A 320 23.57 4.25 -6.47
C GLU A 320 22.17 4.80 -6.19
N ALA A 321 21.95 6.06 -6.51
CA ALA A 321 20.64 6.67 -6.40
C ALA A 321 20.09 6.95 -7.81
N LYS A 322 18.85 6.55 -8.05
CA LYS A 322 18.09 6.89 -9.25
C LYS A 322 16.78 7.56 -8.87
N THR A 323 16.22 8.34 -9.79
CA THR A 323 14.95 9.01 -9.59
C THR A 323 14.09 8.86 -10.83
N LYS A 324 12.80 8.66 -10.59
CA LYS A 324 11.77 8.53 -11.63
C LYS A 324 10.71 9.59 -11.40
N SER A 325 10.39 10.36 -12.43
CA SER A 325 9.33 11.37 -12.35
C SER A 325 7.96 10.71 -12.50
N PHE A 326 7.01 11.06 -11.64
CA PHE A 326 5.60 10.72 -11.83
C PHE A 326 4.92 11.53 -12.94
N ASN A 327 5.62 12.53 -13.48
CA ASN A 327 5.19 13.37 -14.59
C ASN A 327 6.18 13.15 -15.76
N PRO A 328 6.03 12.06 -16.54
CA PRO A 328 7.00 11.70 -17.58
C PRO A 328 7.02 12.70 -18.74
N HIS A 329 5.92 13.41 -19.00
CA HIS A 329 5.85 14.40 -20.08
C HIS A 329 5.97 15.84 -19.51
N PRO A 330 6.71 16.76 -20.14
CA PRO A 330 6.83 18.15 -19.66
C PRO A 330 5.50 18.94 -19.61
N MET A 331 4.48 18.48 -20.33
CA MET A 331 3.11 19.03 -20.33
C MET A 331 2.13 18.21 -19.48
N ASP A 332 2.65 17.22 -18.76
CA ASP A 332 1.90 16.46 -17.77
C ASP A 332 1.64 17.36 -16.56
N ASN A 333 0.45 17.97 -16.53
CA ASN A 333 -0.02 18.76 -15.41
C ASN A 333 -0.83 17.90 -14.44
N HIS A 334 -0.74 16.57 -14.48
CA HIS A 334 -1.16 15.74 -13.34
C HIS A 334 -0.15 15.98 -12.22
N VAL A 335 -0.21 17.17 -11.60
CA VAL A 335 0.77 17.59 -10.61
C VAL A 335 0.51 16.81 -9.33
N SER A 336 1.05 15.59 -9.30
CA SER A 336 1.02 14.71 -8.14
C SER A 336 2.03 15.25 -7.14
N PHE A 337 1.63 16.28 -6.39
CA PHE A 337 2.37 16.76 -5.25
C PHE A 337 2.11 15.80 -4.10
N SER A 338 3.13 15.02 -3.74
CA SER A 338 3.09 13.99 -2.68
C SER A 338 2.47 12.68 -3.12
N ILE A 339 3.29 11.63 -3.12
CA ILE A 339 2.82 10.25 -3.10
C ILE A 339 2.81 9.76 -1.66
N LEU A 340 1.61 9.49 -1.14
CA LEU A 340 1.39 9.18 0.27
C LEU A 340 1.46 7.69 0.59
N ASN A 341 1.26 6.84 -0.42
CA ASN A 341 1.32 5.39 -0.28
C ASN A 341 1.84 4.69 -1.54
N MET A 342 2.44 3.51 -1.35
CA MET A 342 2.89 2.63 -2.44
C MET A 342 2.54 1.19 -2.13
N ALA A 343 2.18 0.42 -3.15
CA ALA A 343 1.95 -1.02 -3.03
C ALA A 343 2.43 -1.77 -4.29
N LEU A 344 3.10 -2.90 -4.09
CA LEU A 344 3.47 -3.80 -5.19
C LEU A 344 2.26 -4.63 -5.61
N HIS A 345 2.07 -4.73 -6.92
CA HIS A 345 1.13 -5.68 -7.50
C HIS A 345 1.62 -7.13 -7.23
N PRO A 346 0.72 -8.12 -7.04
CA PRO A 346 1.11 -9.53 -6.80
C PRO A 346 2.07 -10.13 -7.85
N SER A 347 2.05 -9.61 -9.08
CA SER A 347 3.00 -9.98 -10.14
C SER A 347 4.45 -9.55 -9.90
N ASN A 348 4.70 -8.64 -8.94
CA ASN A 348 5.99 -8.01 -8.68
C ASN A 348 6.56 -7.17 -9.84
N LYS A 349 5.77 -6.88 -10.88
CA LYS A 349 6.22 -6.07 -12.03
C LYS A 349 5.68 -4.64 -12.03
N ILE A 350 4.61 -4.40 -11.29
CA ILE A 350 3.90 -3.11 -11.25
C ILE A 350 3.92 -2.56 -9.83
N ILE A 351 4.11 -1.26 -9.72
CA ILE A 351 3.96 -0.49 -8.48
C ILE A 351 2.77 0.47 -8.63
N ALA A 352 1.84 0.39 -7.69
CA ALA A 352 0.78 1.38 -7.52
C ALA A 352 1.24 2.47 -6.56
N CYS A 353 1.07 3.73 -6.96
CA CYS A 353 1.43 4.90 -6.19
C CYS A 353 0.18 5.76 -5.96
N GLN A 354 -0.19 5.97 -4.70
CA GLN A 354 -1.34 6.81 -4.35
C GLN A 354 -0.94 8.27 -4.20
N THR A 355 -1.59 9.14 -4.95
CA THR A 355 -1.42 10.58 -4.84
C THR A 355 -2.19 11.12 -3.64
N GLY A 356 -1.60 12.08 -2.92
CA GLY A 356 -2.35 12.95 -2.02
C GLY A 356 -2.69 14.26 -2.72
N ASP A 357 -3.85 14.83 -2.46
CA ASP A 357 -4.16 16.19 -2.89
C ASP A 357 -3.89 17.16 -1.74
N HIS A 358 -2.87 18.02 -1.87
CA HIS A 358 -2.64 19.12 -0.93
C HIS A 358 -3.03 20.49 -1.53
N ARG A 359 -3.57 20.53 -2.77
CA ARG A 359 -3.95 21.77 -3.47
C ARG A 359 -5.09 21.56 -4.48
N GLY A 360 -6.26 21.17 -3.98
CA GLY A 360 -7.56 21.51 -4.57
C GLY A 360 -8.21 20.44 -5.44
N ASN A 361 -9.43 20.08 -5.05
CA ASN A 361 -10.58 19.53 -5.79
C ASN A 361 -10.36 18.45 -6.88
N THR A 362 -9.17 17.88 -7.03
CA THR A 362 -8.84 17.02 -8.18
C THR A 362 -8.88 15.52 -7.88
N GLY A 363 -9.29 15.15 -6.66
CA GLY A 363 -9.53 13.78 -6.20
C GLY A 363 -8.26 12.95 -6.06
N GLU A 364 -8.28 11.96 -5.16
CA GLU A 364 -7.16 11.03 -5.02
C GLU A 364 -7.10 10.05 -6.20
N ARG A 365 -5.88 9.71 -6.65
CA ARG A 365 -5.65 8.83 -7.79
C ARG A 365 -4.59 7.79 -7.47
N ILE A 366 -4.62 6.72 -8.24
CA ILE A 366 -3.58 5.69 -8.20
C ILE A 366 -2.90 5.65 -9.56
N LEU A 367 -1.58 5.87 -9.54
CA LEU A 367 -0.75 5.81 -10.72
C LEU A 367 -0.04 4.46 -10.77
N LEU A 368 -0.16 3.76 -11.90
CA LEU A 368 0.52 2.50 -12.13
C LEU A 368 1.78 2.69 -12.97
N TYR A 369 2.89 2.15 -12.50
CA TYR A 369 4.17 2.17 -13.18
C TYR A 369 4.84 0.79 -13.15
N GLY A 370 5.74 0.54 -14.09
CA GLY A 370 6.71 -0.54 -13.95
C GLY A 370 7.58 -0.33 -12.70
N VAL A 371 7.97 -1.41 -12.05
CA VAL A 371 8.77 -1.36 -10.81
C VAL A 371 10.18 -0.85 -11.09
N GLU A 372 10.72 -1.13 -12.27
CA GLU A 372 12.09 -0.78 -12.62
C GLU A 372 12.29 0.76 -12.74
N PRO A 373 13.49 1.27 -12.39
CA PRO A 373 13.78 2.69 -12.45
C PRO A 373 13.79 3.23 -13.89
N GLU A 374 14.05 2.38 -14.89
CA GLU A 374 14.07 2.74 -16.30
C GLU A 374 12.67 2.83 -16.94
N ASP A 375 11.65 2.25 -16.29
CA ASP A 375 10.27 2.22 -16.80
C ASP A 375 9.57 3.57 -16.58
N THR A 376 9.96 4.62 -17.30
CA THR A 376 9.43 5.97 -17.09
C THR A 376 7.99 6.15 -17.57
N GLU A 377 7.49 5.24 -18.42
CA GLU A 377 6.13 5.32 -18.96
C GLU A 377 5.09 5.02 -17.88
N ARG A 378 4.06 5.87 -17.80
CA ARG A 378 2.88 5.62 -16.98
C ARG A 378 2.01 4.56 -17.65
N LEU A 379 1.70 3.49 -16.92
CA LEU A 379 0.91 2.37 -17.45
C LEU A 379 -0.60 2.67 -17.41
N ALA A 380 -1.08 3.19 -16.29
CA ALA A 380 -2.49 3.55 -16.11
C ALA A 380 -2.67 4.62 -15.02
N VAL A 381 -3.83 5.27 -15.05
CA VAL A 381 -4.33 6.14 -13.99
C VAL A 381 -5.67 5.59 -13.56
N LEU A 382 -5.80 5.27 -12.26
CA LEU A 382 -7.03 4.79 -11.68
C LEU A 382 -7.63 5.87 -10.79
N TRP A 383 -8.89 6.21 -11.05
CA TRP A 383 -9.62 7.20 -10.29
C TRP A 383 -10.25 6.56 -9.06
N THR A 384 -9.94 7.08 -7.88
CA THR A 384 -10.49 6.50 -6.64
C THR A 384 -11.91 6.95 -6.36
N GLY A 385 -12.33 8.09 -6.92
CA GLY A 385 -13.58 8.76 -6.58
C GLY A 385 -13.63 9.28 -5.13
N SER A 386 -12.50 9.25 -4.41
CA SER A 386 -12.39 9.82 -3.06
C SER A 386 -12.03 11.30 -3.12
N GLU A 387 -12.71 12.08 -2.29
CA GLU A 387 -12.26 13.43 -1.94
C GLU A 387 -10.96 13.30 -1.13
N GLY A 388 -9.99 14.16 -1.43
CA GLY A 388 -8.75 14.24 -0.66
C GLY A 388 -9.00 14.90 0.70
N ASP A 389 -8.24 14.49 1.70
CA ASP A 389 -8.27 15.08 3.05
C ASP A 389 -6.84 15.39 3.54
N ASP A 390 -6.66 16.56 4.13
CA ASP A 390 -5.34 17.02 4.60
C ASP A 390 -4.79 16.25 5.81
N PHE A 391 -5.66 15.55 6.54
CA PHE A 391 -5.36 14.89 7.81
C PHE A 391 -5.37 13.36 7.72
N VAL A 392 -6.03 12.80 6.71
CA VAL A 392 -6.13 11.35 6.49
C VAL A 392 -5.24 10.94 5.33
N LEU A 393 -4.25 10.11 5.62
CA LEU A 393 -3.41 9.53 4.57
C LEU A 393 -4.14 8.33 3.95
N PRO A 394 -4.37 8.31 2.63
CA PRO A 394 -5.09 7.21 2.03
C PRO A 394 -4.23 5.94 1.98
N ARG A 395 -4.91 4.80 1.96
CA ARG A 395 -4.32 3.47 1.94
C ARG A 395 -4.95 2.63 0.84
N MET A 396 -4.16 1.67 0.37
CA MET A 396 -4.59 0.73 -0.64
C MET A 396 -4.08 -0.67 -0.31
N SER A 397 -4.83 -1.67 -0.76
CA SER A 397 -4.39 -3.07 -0.78
C SER A 397 -4.85 -3.71 -2.09
N TRP A 398 -3.93 -4.43 -2.74
CA TRP A 398 -4.27 -5.23 -3.91
C TRP A 398 -5.13 -6.43 -3.52
N LEU A 399 -5.99 -6.84 -4.45
CA LEU A 399 -6.58 -8.18 -4.38
C LEU A 399 -5.50 -9.26 -4.59
N PRO A 400 -5.69 -10.50 -4.09
CA PRO A 400 -4.69 -11.54 -4.19
C PRO A 400 -4.40 -11.95 -5.63
N ASP A 401 -5.41 -11.89 -6.50
CA ASP A 401 -5.25 -12.12 -7.92
C ASP A 401 -4.49 -10.96 -8.58
N GLY A 402 -4.74 -9.71 -8.17
CA GLY A 402 -4.16 -8.49 -8.75
C GLY A 402 -5.08 -7.78 -9.74
N SER A 403 -6.28 -8.30 -9.99
CA SER A 403 -7.22 -7.76 -10.99
C SER A 403 -7.88 -6.43 -10.57
N GLY A 404 -7.75 -6.07 -9.28
CA GLY A 404 -8.24 -4.83 -8.71
C GLY A 404 -7.58 -4.50 -7.38
N LEU A 405 -7.97 -3.35 -6.84
CA LEU A 405 -7.45 -2.84 -5.58
C LEU A 405 -8.55 -2.20 -4.74
N ILE A 406 -8.35 -2.22 -3.42
CA ILE A 406 -9.26 -1.60 -2.46
C ILE A 406 -8.59 -0.37 -1.90
N THR A 407 -9.29 0.76 -1.88
CA THR A 407 -8.81 2.01 -1.30
C THR A 407 -9.68 2.47 -0.14
N THR A 408 -9.04 3.05 0.86
CA THR A 408 -9.71 3.70 1.99
C THR A 408 -10.11 5.12 1.65
N THR A 409 -11.24 5.59 2.21
CA THR A 409 -11.65 6.99 2.11
C THR A 409 -11.78 7.65 3.49
N PRO A 410 -11.61 8.97 3.60
CA PRO A 410 -11.84 9.72 4.84
C PRO A 410 -13.30 9.62 5.36
N ASN A 411 -14.25 9.34 4.47
CA ASN A 411 -15.70 9.34 4.74
C ASN A 411 -16.25 7.95 5.15
N GLY A 412 -15.38 6.98 5.45
CA GLY A 412 -15.79 5.67 5.94
C GLY A 412 -16.13 4.64 4.89
N TYR A 413 -15.89 4.94 3.61
CA TYR A 413 -16.08 4.02 2.51
C TYR A 413 -14.81 3.27 2.18
N LEU A 414 -14.96 2.00 1.80
CA LEU A 414 -13.97 1.31 0.96
C LEU A 414 -14.47 1.29 -0.47
N ASN A 415 -13.56 1.63 -1.40
CA ASN A 415 -13.83 1.58 -2.83
C ASN A 415 -13.05 0.42 -3.44
N LEU A 416 -13.74 -0.43 -4.20
CA LEU A 416 -13.12 -1.45 -5.03
C LEU A 416 -12.94 -0.89 -6.44
N ILE A 417 -11.70 -0.81 -6.88
CA ILE A 417 -11.32 -0.20 -8.16
C ILE A 417 -10.74 -1.29 -9.06
N SER A 418 -11.31 -1.41 -10.25
CA SER A 418 -10.79 -2.28 -11.30
C SER A 418 -9.58 -1.65 -11.98
N LEU A 419 -8.68 -2.46 -12.54
CA LEU A 419 -7.59 -1.99 -13.40
C LEU A 419 -8.09 -1.26 -14.66
N SER A 420 -9.35 -1.44 -15.05
CA SER A 420 -10.01 -0.66 -16.11
C SER A 420 -10.31 0.80 -15.72
N GLY A 421 -10.03 1.21 -14.48
CA GLY A 421 -10.29 2.56 -13.97
C GLY A 421 -11.71 2.77 -13.45
N GLU A 422 -12.57 1.75 -13.52
CA GLU A 422 -13.94 1.80 -13.02
C GLU A 422 -13.98 1.53 -11.51
N ASN A 423 -14.65 2.42 -10.76
CA ASN A 423 -15.02 2.15 -9.37
C ASN A 423 -16.21 1.17 -9.35
N ARG A 424 -15.93 -0.09 -9.03
CA ARG A 424 -16.89 -1.20 -9.09
C ARG A 424 -17.93 -1.14 -7.98
N SER A 425 -17.50 -0.75 -6.79
CA SER A 425 -18.38 -0.69 -5.63
C SER A 425 -17.76 0.20 -4.55
N SER A 426 -18.59 1.06 -3.97
CA SER A 426 -18.24 1.87 -2.81
C SER A 426 -19.16 1.49 -1.65
N VAL A 427 -18.58 1.00 -0.55
CA VAL A 427 -19.33 0.46 0.59
C VAL A 427 -18.97 1.24 1.85
N LYS A 428 -19.97 1.84 2.51
CA LYS A 428 -19.78 2.49 3.81
C LYS A 428 -19.54 1.43 4.87
N ILE A 429 -18.30 1.33 5.33
CA ILE A 429 -17.87 0.32 6.29
C ILE A 429 -17.71 0.95 7.67
N HIS A 430 -17.04 2.09 7.83
CA HIS A 430 -16.92 2.78 9.12
C HIS A 430 -17.94 3.93 9.26
N GLY A 431 -18.35 4.25 10.49
CA GLY A 431 -19.33 5.32 10.76
C GLY A 431 -20.82 4.96 10.54
N ALA A 432 -21.14 3.71 10.21
CA ALA A 432 -22.52 3.29 9.93
C ALA A 432 -23.41 3.05 11.18
N VAL A 433 -22.85 3.03 12.39
CA VAL A 433 -23.59 2.66 13.61
C VAL A 433 -23.84 3.88 14.50
N ASN A 434 -25.05 4.45 14.39
CA ASN A 434 -25.57 5.46 15.30
C ASN A 434 -25.91 4.85 16.67
N LEU A 435 -24.94 4.82 17.59
CA LEU A 435 -25.16 4.54 19.01
C LEU A 435 -24.64 5.70 19.86
N GLY A 436 -25.28 6.86 19.76
CA GLY A 436 -25.22 7.94 20.76
C GLY A 436 -23.86 8.56 21.08
N GLN A 437 -22.78 8.16 20.39
CA GLN A 437 -21.44 8.74 20.48
C GLN A 437 -20.98 9.14 19.09
N ALA A 438 -20.29 10.28 18.98
CA ALA A 438 -19.65 10.69 17.74
C ALA A 438 -18.59 9.64 17.34
N SER A 439 -18.95 8.73 16.45
CA SER A 439 -18.00 7.78 15.84
C SER A 439 -17.34 8.46 14.65
N SER A 440 -16.01 8.49 14.63
CA SER A 440 -15.27 8.95 13.45
C SER A 440 -15.53 8.00 12.28
N GLU A 441 -15.81 8.56 11.11
CA GLU A 441 -16.03 7.79 9.88
C GLU A 441 -14.71 7.38 9.22
N VAL A 442 -13.56 7.91 9.66
CA VAL A 442 -12.27 7.73 8.99
C VAL A 442 -11.83 6.27 8.96
N VAL A 443 -11.62 5.74 7.77
CA VAL A 443 -10.89 4.48 7.55
C VAL A 443 -9.40 4.80 7.51
N ARG A 444 -8.65 4.24 8.44
CA ARG A 444 -7.23 4.58 8.62
C ARG A 444 -6.30 3.67 7.82
N ASP A 445 -6.63 2.39 7.72
CA ASP A 445 -5.84 1.42 6.97
C ASP A 445 -6.71 0.24 6.53
N CYS A 446 -6.29 -0.45 5.47
CA CYS A 446 -6.95 -1.65 4.97
C CYS A 446 -5.95 -2.69 4.47
N THR A 447 -6.34 -3.95 4.53
CA THR A 447 -5.60 -5.08 3.98
C THR A 447 -6.57 -6.10 3.41
N VAL A 448 -6.17 -6.83 2.39
CA VAL A 448 -6.96 -7.91 1.80
C VAL A 448 -6.39 -9.25 2.24
N VAL A 449 -7.26 -10.12 2.72
CA VAL A 449 -6.93 -11.45 3.21
C VAL A 449 -7.49 -12.49 2.25
N SER A 450 -6.65 -13.40 1.78
CA SER A 450 -7.11 -14.58 1.03
C SER A 450 -7.72 -15.60 1.97
N THR A 451 -8.94 -16.03 1.68
CA THR A 451 -9.65 -17.09 2.41
C THR A 451 -9.20 -18.47 1.92
N GLU A 452 -9.43 -19.50 2.75
CA GLU A 452 -9.09 -20.90 2.39
C GLU A 452 -9.88 -21.41 1.17
N ASP A 453 -11.02 -20.80 0.86
CA ASP A 453 -11.90 -21.16 -0.26
C ASP A 453 -11.44 -20.54 -1.60
N GLY A 454 -10.35 -19.76 -1.61
CA GLY A 454 -9.86 -19.05 -2.80
C GLY A 454 -10.49 -17.68 -3.03
N ASP A 455 -11.50 -17.31 -2.24
CA ASP A 455 -12.06 -15.96 -2.20
C ASP A 455 -11.18 -15.02 -1.35
N TRP A 456 -11.51 -13.73 -1.34
CA TRP A 456 -10.83 -12.73 -0.53
C TRP A 456 -11.80 -11.97 0.37
N GLU A 457 -11.28 -11.42 1.46
CA GLU A 457 -12.00 -10.51 2.36
C GLU A 457 -11.16 -9.25 2.61
N ALA A 458 -11.80 -8.10 2.62
CA ALA A 458 -11.16 -6.84 2.97
C ALA A 458 -11.31 -6.58 4.48
N VAL A 459 -10.18 -6.41 5.15
CA VAL A 459 -10.11 -6.06 6.57
C VAL A 459 -9.70 -4.60 6.67
N SER A 460 -10.51 -3.79 7.35
CA SER A 460 -10.25 -2.36 7.56
C SER A 460 -10.26 -1.98 9.03
N VAL A 461 -9.48 -0.96 9.35
CA VAL A 461 -9.44 -0.34 10.68
C VAL A 461 -9.78 1.14 10.58
N GLY A 462 -10.53 1.63 11.56
CA GLY A 462 -10.95 3.01 11.63
C GLY A 462 -10.69 3.66 12.99
N TYR A 463 -10.92 4.96 13.04
CA TYR A 463 -10.93 5.73 14.28
C TYR A 463 -12.16 5.46 15.15
N ASP A 464 -13.10 4.63 14.68
CA ASP A 464 -14.16 4.04 15.50
C ASP A 464 -13.65 2.93 16.44
N ARG A 465 -12.35 2.58 16.37
CA ARG A 465 -11.66 1.57 17.19
C ARG A 465 -12.13 0.14 16.91
N GLN A 466 -12.72 -0.08 15.75
CA GLN A 466 -13.21 -1.39 15.31
C GLN A 466 -12.36 -1.92 14.16
N VAL A 467 -12.24 -3.24 14.10
CA VAL A 467 -11.79 -3.95 12.90
C VAL A 467 -13.04 -4.46 12.20
N ARG A 468 -13.21 -4.11 10.93
CA ARG A 468 -14.35 -4.56 10.11
C ARG A 468 -13.85 -5.43 8.98
N ILE A 469 -14.57 -6.50 8.71
CA ILE A 469 -14.28 -7.46 7.66
C ILE A 469 -15.46 -7.48 6.70
N SER A 470 -15.19 -7.11 5.45
CA SER A 470 -16.12 -7.13 4.31
C SER A 470 -15.69 -8.19 3.30
N ARG A 471 -16.65 -8.78 2.57
CA ARG A 471 -16.39 -9.80 1.55
C ARG A 471 -16.73 -9.25 0.18
#